data_AF-A0A0D7KMS4-F1
#
_entry.id   AF-A0A0D7KMS4-F1
#
_cell.length_a   1.000
_cell.length_b   1.000
_cell.length_c   1.000
_cell.angle_alpha   90.00
_cell.angle_beta   90.00
_cell.angle_gamma   90.00
#
_symmetry.space_group_name_H-M   'P 1'
#
loop_
_entity.id
_entity.type
_entity.pdbx_description
1 polymer ?
#
loop_
_entity_poly.entity_id
_entity_poly.type
_entity_poly.pdbx_seq_one_letter_code
_entity_poly.pdbx_strand_id
1 'polypeptide(L)'
;MEEVLATLPEKGKKREDAIARLSHVEALLYLVEHEKGKCKKAALKALAHQECGEATAIWEKYMKHKNLGEGILMPAISDTVSEVVGKHCEKYFHELFQQPPDFLTDEDEFERFTAVVSVMLGKGSPSMIGVYRLIAANRPLVERLKLLKPSANKDYVHINNTLRIWNLQPQETLCVFPIVLAASIIRSMNKRLILLAEELYMQYGNEWLIPYFSAKLLTNRADNVYDEFSTFLRDEALNRYIHNGLGLIYYDDKNGSHTMAAFWGRYSYGRYDSRTCFKRKLAENLDARWFERLMEHPYLDDKVKFQFYNRCPVIYESYKQMLIDLLPATIEDARMRSYLGLAK
;
A
#
# COMPACT_ATOMS: atom_id res chain seq x y z
N MET A 1 -19.61 10.09 -29.33
CA MET A 1 -20.44 9.93 -28.10
C MET A 1 -21.72 9.12 -28.34
N GLU A 2 -22.64 9.55 -29.21
CA GLU A 2 -23.97 8.90 -29.38
C GLU A 2 -23.89 7.42 -29.78
N GLU A 3 -23.01 7.08 -30.73
CA GLU A 3 -22.77 5.69 -31.13
C GLU A 3 -22.32 4.81 -29.96
N VAL A 4 -21.44 5.33 -29.10
CA VAL A 4 -20.96 4.59 -27.91
C VAL A 4 -22.10 4.35 -26.93
N LEU A 5 -22.93 5.36 -26.68
CA LEU A 5 -24.08 5.23 -25.79
C LEU A 5 -25.12 4.23 -26.32
N ALA A 6 -25.32 4.18 -27.64
CA ALA A 6 -26.23 3.23 -28.29
C ALA A 6 -25.82 1.76 -28.13
N THR A 7 -24.53 1.49 -27.89
CA THR A 7 -24.05 0.12 -27.63
C THR A 7 -24.32 -0.39 -26.20
N LEU A 8 -24.71 0.49 -25.29
CA LEU A 8 -24.87 0.12 -23.88
C LEU A 8 -26.22 -0.59 -23.63
N PRO A 9 -26.23 -1.72 -22.89
CA PRO A 9 -27.47 -2.37 -22.49
C PRO A 9 -28.38 -1.40 -21.72
N GLU A 10 -29.71 -1.51 -21.83
CA GLU A 10 -30.65 -0.55 -21.23
C GLU A 10 -30.56 -0.44 -19.70
N LYS A 11 -30.40 -1.55 -18.98
CA LYS A 11 -30.39 -1.57 -17.50
C LYS A 11 -29.73 -2.81 -16.90
N GLY A 12 -29.53 -2.74 -15.58
CA GLY A 12 -29.08 -3.87 -14.76
C GLY A 12 -27.58 -4.16 -14.87
N LYS A 13 -27.16 -5.31 -14.34
CA LYS A 13 -25.75 -5.68 -14.18
C LYS A 13 -24.95 -5.64 -15.50
N LYS A 14 -25.57 -6.03 -16.62
CA LYS A 14 -24.91 -5.98 -17.94
C LYS A 14 -24.55 -4.54 -18.34
N ARG A 15 -25.39 -3.55 -18.00
CA ARG A 15 -25.10 -2.13 -18.22
C ARG A 15 -23.99 -1.65 -17.30
N GLU A 16 -24.03 -2.01 -16.02
CA GLU A 16 -22.97 -1.67 -15.06
C GLU A 16 -21.60 -2.18 -15.54
N ASP A 17 -21.53 -3.44 -15.97
CA ASP A 17 -20.31 -4.07 -16.48
C ASP A 17 -19.83 -3.45 -17.80
N ALA A 18 -20.76 -3.04 -18.68
CA ALA A 18 -20.43 -2.34 -19.93
C ALA A 18 -19.86 -0.95 -19.66
N ILE A 19 -20.51 -0.17 -18.80
CA ILE A 19 -20.05 1.17 -18.39
C ILE A 19 -18.67 1.09 -17.72
N ALA A 20 -18.44 0.10 -16.85
CA ALA A 20 -17.17 -0.06 -16.14
C ALA A 20 -15.96 -0.32 -17.06
N ARG A 21 -16.20 -0.74 -18.31
CA ARG A 21 -15.15 -0.99 -19.33
C ARG A 21 -14.99 0.17 -20.31
N LEU A 22 -15.82 1.20 -20.24
CA LEU A 22 -15.70 2.36 -21.12
C LEU A 22 -14.44 3.17 -20.79
N SER A 23 -13.79 3.67 -21.84
CA SER A 23 -12.69 4.65 -21.77
C SER A 23 -13.03 5.98 -22.45
N HIS A 24 -14.21 6.11 -23.06
CA HIS A 24 -14.62 7.33 -23.76
C HIS A 24 -15.06 8.41 -22.76
N VAL A 25 -14.20 9.41 -22.54
CA VAL A 25 -14.38 10.44 -21.50
C VAL A 25 -15.70 11.19 -21.61
N GLU A 26 -16.06 11.71 -22.79
CA GLU A 26 -17.31 12.48 -22.97
C GLU A 26 -18.55 11.66 -22.62
N ALA A 27 -18.59 10.39 -23.05
CA ALA A 27 -19.68 9.48 -22.72
C ALA A 27 -19.72 9.19 -21.21
N LEU A 28 -18.57 9.05 -20.56
CA LEU A 28 -18.49 8.86 -19.11
C LEU A 28 -18.98 10.09 -18.35
N LEU A 29 -18.60 11.31 -18.76
CA LEU A 29 -19.11 12.56 -18.18
C LEU A 29 -20.64 12.62 -18.31
N TYR A 30 -21.17 12.37 -19.51
CA TYR A 30 -22.60 12.29 -19.76
C TYR A 30 -23.28 11.27 -18.82
N LEU A 31 -22.74 10.05 -18.74
CA LEU A 31 -23.31 8.99 -17.89
C LEU A 31 -23.26 9.35 -16.41
N VAL A 32 -22.22 10.03 -15.92
CA VAL A 32 -22.15 10.47 -14.52
C VAL A 32 -23.31 11.42 -14.17
N GLU A 33 -23.74 12.25 -15.11
CA GLU A 33 -24.85 13.19 -14.91
C GLU A 33 -26.22 12.51 -15.02
N HIS A 34 -26.37 11.59 -15.97
CA HIS A 34 -27.67 11.04 -16.37
C HIS A 34 -28.01 9.70 -15.72
N GLU A 35 -27.02 8.92 -15.27
CA GLU A 35 -27.24 7.65 -14.58
C GLU A 35 -27.59 7.81 -13.10
N LYS A 36 -28.21 6.77 -12.53
CA LYS A 36 -28.47 6.67 -11.09
C LYS A 36 -27.95 5.35 -10.52
N GLY A 37 -27.81 5.30 -9.19
CA GLY A 37 -27.46 4.08 -8.47
C GLY A 37 -26.15 3.45 -8.94
N LYS A 38 -26.19 2.14 -9.21
CA LYS A 38 -25.00 1.34 -9.54
C LYS A 38 -24.37 1.70 -10.89
N CYS A 39 -25.18 2.07 -11.90
CA CYS A 39 -24.68 2.52 -13.20
C CYS A 39 -23.88 3.82 -13.07
N LYS A 40 -24.38 4.80 -12.30
CA LYS A 40 -23.62 6.03 -11.99
C LYS A 40 -22.31 5.73 -11.27
N LYS A 41 -22.33 4.80 -10.31
CA LYS A 41 -21.12 4.38 -9.59
C LYS A 41 -20.10 3.71 -10.54
N ALA A 42 -20.57 2.92 -11.50
CA ALA A 42 -19.70 2.34 -12.54
C ALA A 42 -19.08 3.43 -13.42
N ALA A 43 -19.88 4.42 -13.85
CA ALA A 43 -19.40 5.55 -14.65
C ALA A 43 -18.36 6.38 -13.90
N LEU A 44 -18.61 6.70 -12.63
CA LEU A 44 -17.66 7.42 -11.77
C LEU A 44 -16.35 6.66 -11.60
N LYS A 45 -16.40 5.33 -11.38
CA LYS A 45 -15.20 4.50 -11.27
C LYS A 45 -14.40 4.51 -12.58
N ALA A 46 -15.07 4.30 -13.72
CA ALA A 46 -14.42 4.30 -15.02
C ALA A 46 -13.80 5.68 -15.34
N LEU A 47 -14.52 6.77 -15.05
CA LEU A 47 -14.05 8.15 -15.24
C LEU A 47 -12.85 8.46 -14.33
N ALA A 48 -12.85 7.98 -13.08
CA ALA A 48 -11.73 8.16 -12.15
C ALA A 48 -10.42 7.49 -12.63
N HIS A 49 -10.49 6.57 -13.59
CA HIS A 49 -9.31 5.98 -14.22
C HIS A 49 -8.80 6.75 -15.45
N GLN A 50 -9.52 7.80 -15.89
CA GLN A 50 -9.13 8.62 -17.03
C GLN A 50 -8.38 9.88 -16.60
N GLU A 51 -7.57 10.42 -17.50
CA GLU A 51 -7.08 11.79 -17.40
C GLU A 51 -8.15 12.74 -17.97
N CYS A 52 -8.81 13.50 -17.10
CA CYS A 52 -9.94 14.35 -17.46
C CYS A 52 -10.03 15.53 -16.50
N GLY A 53 -9.46 16.67 -16.91
CA GLY A 53 -9.46 17.89 -16.11
C GLY A 53 -10.86 18.40 -15.78
N GLU A 54 -11.85 18.18 -16.66
CA GLU A 54 -13.24 18.59 -16.41
C GLU A 54 -13.86 17.85 -15.20
N ALA A 55 -13.39 16.64 -14.90
CA ALA A 55 -13.87 15.85 -13.78
C ALA A 55 -13.31 16.32 -12.41
N THR A 56 -12.37 17.26 -12.37
CA THR A 56 -11.75 17.78 -11.14
C THR A 56 -12.79 18.19 -10.10
N ALA A 57 -13.78 19.00 -10.50
CA ALA A 57 -14.84 19.49 -9.61
C ALA A 57 -15.71 18.34 -9.06
N ILE A 58 -15.86 17.25 -9.82
CA ILE A 58 -16.56 16.04 -9.37
C ILE A 58 -15.76 15.42 -8.22
N TRP A 59 -14.45 15.23 -8.37
CA TRP A 59 -13.61 14.62 -7.34
C TRP A 59 -13.50 15.48 -6.07
N GLU A 60 -13.37 16.80 -6.22
CA GLU A 60 -13.38 17.74 -5.09
C GLU A 60 -14.67 17.66 -4.27
N LYS A 61 -15.82 17.43 -4.93
CA LYS A 61 -17.10 17.19 -4.25
C LYS A 61 -17.06 15.89 -3.45
N TYR A 62 -16.50 14.81 -3.99
CA TYR A 62 -16.40 13.52 -3.29
C TYR A 62 -15.45 13.55 -2.10
N MET A 63 -14.38 14.37 -2.15
CA MET A 63 -13.46 14.58 -1.03
C MET A 63 -14.14 15.23 0.20
N LYS A 64 -15.34 15.79 0.06
CA LYS A 64 -16.12 16.36 1.18
C LYS A 64 -16.96 15.31 1.92
N HIS A 65 -17.09 14.09 1.40
CA HIS A 65 -17.83 13.03 2.08
C HIS A 65 -17.04 12.48 3.28
N LYS A 66 -17.73 11.94 4.30
CA LYS A 66 -17.07 11.37 5.51
C LYS A 66 -15.98 10.34 5.17
N ASN A 67 -16.19 9.52 4.14
CA ASN A 67 -15.23 8.50 3.69
C ASN A 67 -14.39 8.93 2.47
N LEU A 68 -14.37 10.22 2.13
CA LEU A 68 -13.61 10.79 1.02
C LEU A 68 -13.91 10.14 -0.34
N GLY A 69 -15.08 9.52 -0.52
CA GLY A 69 -15.39 8.80 -1.76
C GLY A 69 -14.47 7.59 -2.01
N GLU A 70 -13.86 7.02 -0.97
CA GLU A 70 -12.85 5.93 -1.04
C GLU A 70 -13.23 4.83 -2.03
N GLY A 71 -14.50 4.39 -2.04
CA GLY A 71 -14.97 3.33 -2.95
C GLY A 71 -14.92 3.65 -4.45
N ILE A 72 -14.59 4.89 -4.82
CA ILE A 72 -14.33 5.36 -6.19
C ILE A 72 -12.87 5.82 -6.32
N LEU A 73 -12.37 6.63 -5.38
CA LEU A 73 -11.08 7.30 -5.51
C LEU A 73 -9.88 6.44 -5.09
N MET A 74 -10.04 5.50 -4.14
CA MET A 74 -8.95 4.59 -3.75
C MET A 74 -8.44 3.72 -4.92
N PRO A 75 -9.29 3.02 -5.70
CA PRO A 75 -8.80 2.16 -6.78
C PRO A 75 -8.18 2.93 -7.96
N ALA A 76 -8.55 4.21 -8.14
CA ALA A 76 -8.06 5.09 -9.19
C ALA A 76 -6.59 5.48 -8.98
N ILE A 77 -5.84 5.62 -10.07
CA ILE A 77 -4.42 6.02 -10.07
C ILE A 77 -4.10 7.08 -11.12
N SER A 78 -5.11 7.67 -11.77
CA SER A 78 -4.91 8.76 -12.72
C SER A 78 -4.33 9.99 -12.03
N ASP A 79 -3.59 10.80 -12.77
CA ASP A 79 -3.00 12.03 -12.27
C ASP A 79 -4.08 13.05 -11.89
N THR A 80 -5.16 13.11 -12.66
CA THR A 80 -6.34 13.95 -12.35
C THR A 80 -6.88 13.66 -10.94
N VAL A 81 -7.14 12.39 -10.60
CA VAL A 81 -7.63 12.02 -9.26
C VAL A 81 -6.53 12.19 -8.23
N SER A 82 -5.31 11.77 -8.55
CA SER A 82 -4.15 11.89 -7.67
C SER A 82 -3.91 13.33 -7.23
N GLU A 83 -4.13 14.31 -8.10
CA GLU A 83 -3.88 15.71 -7.81
C GLU A 83 -4.89 16.28 -6.82
N VAL A 84 -6.18 15.97 -6.99
CA VAL A 84 -7.23 16.36 -6.04
C VAL A 84 -7.01 15.70 -4.69
N VAL A 85 -6.70 14.40 -4.67
CA VAL A 85 -6.41 13.66 -3.44
C VAL A 85 -5.16 14.22 -2.76
N GLY A 86 -4.08 14.46 -3.52
CA GLY A 86 -2.82 15.01 -3.00
C GLY A 86 -3.03 16.34 -2.29
N LYS A 87 -3.72 17.31 -2.90
CA LYS A 87 -4.02 18.61 -2.29
C LYS A 87 -4.82 18.49 -1.00
N HIS A 88 -5.80 17.57 -0.96
CA HIS A 88 -6.58 17.33 0.25
C HIS A 88 -5.72 16.69 1.36
N CYS A 89 -4.92 15.68 1.02
CA CYS A 89 -4.01 15.03 1.95
C CYS A 89 -2.99 16.02 2.52
N GLU A 90 -2.42 16.88 1.69
CA GLU A 90 -1.44 17.89 2.10
C GLU A 90 -2.04 18.83 3.16
N LYS A 91 -3.23 19.37 2.88
CA LYS A 91 -3.98 20.18 3.83
C LYS A 91 -4.24 19.41 5.13
N TYR A 92 -4.73 18.18 5.04
CA TYR A 92 -5.05 17.36 6.21
C TYR A 92 -3.81 17.09 7.08
N PHE A 93 -2.67 16.69 6.50
CA PHE A 93 -1.46 16.42 7.27
C PHE A 93 -0.86 17.69 7.87
N HIS A 94 -0.95 18.82 7.16
CA HIS A 94 -0.55 20.11 7.71
C HIS A 94 -1.36 20.48 8.96
N GLU A 95 -2.69 20.29 8.91
CA GLU A 95 -3.58 20.50 10.06
C GLU A 95 -3.33 19.50 11.19
N LEU A 96 -3.18 18.20 10.87
CA LEU A 96 -2.92 17.13 11.83
C LEU A 96 -1.64 17.38 12.64
N PHE A 97 -0.58 17.86 11.98
CA PHE A 97 0.70 18.12 12.64
C PHE A 97 0.68 19.31 13.61
N GLN A 98 -0.36 20.15 13.56
CA GLN A 98 -0.61 21.21 14.54
C GLN A 98 -1.43 20.72 15.75
N GLN A 99 -2.01 19.52 15.68
CA GLN A 99 -2.83 18.95 16.75
C GLN A 99 -1.98 18.34 17.88
N PRO A 100 -2.55 18.18 19.09
CA PRO A 100 -1.88 17.47 20.17
C PRO A 100 -1.67 15.98 19.83
N PRO A 101 -0.68 15.30 20.46
CA PRO A 101 -0.32 13.91 20.15
C PRO A 101 -1.45 12.89 20.26
N ASP A 102 -2.45 13.15 21.10
CA ASP A 102 -3.62 12.31 21.38
C ASP A 102 -4.83 12.62 20.51
N PHE A 103 -4.72 13.55 19.55
CA PHE A 103 -5.82 13.89 18.63
C PHE A 103 -6.43 12.67 17.92
N LEU A 104 -5.59 11.71 17.51
CA LEU A 104 -6.02 10.48 16.83
C LEU A 104 -6.49 9.37 17.79
N THR A 105 -6.73 9.69 19.06
CA THR A 105 -7.43 8.81 20.00
C THR A 105 -8.94 8.98 19.95
N ASP A 106 -9.43 10.07 19.34
CA ASP A 106 -10.84 10.22 18.98
C ASP A 106 -11.21 9.30 17.81
N GLU A 107 -12.36 8.62 17.92
CA GLU A 107 -12.79 7.62 16.94
C GLU A 107 -13.13 8.22 15.58
N ASP A 108 -13.78 9.39 15.55
CA ASP A 108 -14.17 10.05 14.29
C ASP A 108 -12.93 10.62 13.58
N GLU A 109 -11.98 11.19 14.32
CA GLU A 109 -10.72 11.67 13.75
C GLU A 109 -9.81 10.53 13.30
N PHE A 110 -9.77 9.41 14.02
CA PHE A 110 -9.07 8.22 13.57
C PHE A 110 -9.70 7.62 12.30
N GLU A 111 -11.03 7.54 12.21
CA GLU A 111 -11.70 7.11 10.99
C GLU A 111 -11.40 8.05 9.81
N ARG A 112 -11.33 9.35 10.04
CA ARG A 112 -10.92 10.32 9.02
C ARG A 112 -9.46 10.14 8.60
N PHE A 113 -8.53 10.02 9.56
CA PHE A 113 -7.11 9.74 9.31
C PHE A 113 -6.94 8.52 8.41
N THR A 114 -7.64 7.44 8.73
CA THR A 114 -7.52 6.18 8.01
C THR A 114 -8.14 6.25 6.62
N ALA A 115 -9.22 7.01 6.42
CA ALA A 115 -9.75 7.31 5.10
C ALA A 115 -8.75 8.10 4.24
N VAL A 116 -8.08 9.11 4.82
CA VAL A 116 -7.03 9.91 4.14
C VAL A 116 -5.87 9.00 3.73
N VAL A 117 -5.34 8.19 4.65
CA VAL A 117 -4.27 7.23 4.34
C VAL A 117 -4.71 6.24 3.26
N SER A 118 -5.95 5.78 3.29
CA SER A 118 -6.47 4.80 2.32
C SER A 118 -6.46 5.34 0.89
N VAL A 119 -6.85 6.60 0.67
CA VAL A 119 -6.96 7.17 -0.69
C VAL A 119 -5.61 7.54 -1.31
N MET A 120 -4.55 7.65 -0.51
CA MET A 120 -3.17 7.89 -0.99
C MET A 120 -2.63 6.75 -1.87
N LEU A 121 -3.17 5.54 -1.74
CA LEU A 121 -2.63 4.35 -2.42
C LEU A 121 -2.47 4.57 -3.94
N GLY A 122 -1.24 4.38 -4.40
CA GLY A 122 -0.86 4.38 -5.82
C GLY A 122 -0.88 5.75 -6.49
N LYS A 123 -1.26 6.82 -5.76
CA LYS A 123 -1.28 8.20 -6.25
C LYS A 123 0.13 8.74 -6.33
N GLY A 124 0.47 9.40 -7.43
CA GLY A 124 1.85 9.86 -7.70
C GLY A 124 1.96 11.20 -8.40
N SER A 125 0.89 12.01 -8.43
CA SER A 125 0.91 13.38 -8.95
C SER A 125 1.83 14.29 -8.13
N PRO A 126 2.24 15.47 -8.64
CA PRO A 126 3.14 16.37 -7.93
C PRO A 126 2.65 16.72 -6.52
N SER A 127 1.34 16.97 -6.33
CA SER A 127 0.79 17.22 -4.98
C SER A 127 0.95 16.01 -4.06
N MET A 128 0.75 14.78 -4.56
CA MET A 128 0.95 13.58 -3.73
C MET A 128 2.43 13.35 -3.37
N ILE A 129 3.35 13.67 -4.28
CA ILE A 129 4.78 13.68 -3.96
C ILE A 129 5.08 14.68 -2.84
N GLY A 130 4.47 15.87 -2.90
CA GLY A 130 4.53 16.88 -1.84
C GLY A 130 4.05 16.37 -0.49
N VAL A 131 2.97 15.59 -0.45
CA VAL A 131 2.44 14.97 0.79
C VAL A 131 3.48 14.08 1.46
N TYR A 132 4.11 13.17 0.72
CA TYR A 132 5.12 12.28 1.30
C TYR A 132 6.34 13.05 1.82
N ARG A 133 6.79 14.08 1.09
CA ARG A 133 7.87 14.98 1.55
C ARG A 133 7.49 15.73 2.82
N LEU A 134 6.27 16.26 2.89
CA LEU A 134 5.73 16.94 4.07
C LEU A 134 5.77 15.99 5.28
N ILE A 135 5.30 14.76 5.12
CA ILE A 135 5.32 13.75 6.18
C ILE A 135 6.76 13.42 6.61
N ALA A 136 7.65 13.18 5.66
CA ALA A 136 9.05 12.85 5.93
C ALA A 136 9.79 13.98 6.68
N ALA A 137 9.56 15.23 6.27
CA ALA A 137 10.13 16.41 6.92
C ALA A 137 9.60 16.65 8.33
N ASN A 138 8.48 16.04 8.71
CA ASN A 138 7.84 16.19 10.01
C ASN A 138 7.94 14.92 10.88
N ARG A 139 9.04 14.16 10.73
CA ARG A 139 9.33 12.93 11.47
C ARG A 139 9.01 12.99 12.98
N PRO A 140 9.43 14.02 13.76
CA PRO A 140 9.10 14.08 15.19
C PRO A 140 7.60 14.17 15.48
N LEU A 141 6.83 14.77 14.56
CA LEU A 141 5.38 14.89 14.69
C LEU A 141 4.69 13.58 14.33
N VAL A 142 5.25 12.80 13.41
CA VAL A 142 4.80 11.43 13.11
C VAL A 142 5.07 10.49 14.29
N GLU A 143 6.28 10.53 14.85
CA GLU A 143 6.70 9.65 15.95
C GLU A 143 5.80 9.78 17.19
N ARG A 144 5.34 11.00 17.48
CA ARG A 144 4.49 11.27 18.65
C ARG A 144 3.00 10.93 18.46
N LEU A 145 2.55 10.58 17.26
CA LEU A 145 1.13 10.28 17.01
C LEU A 145 0.68 9.09 17.87
N LYS A 146 -0.34 9.29 18.70
CA LYS A 146 -1.02 8.22 19.42
C LYS A 146 -2.21 7.75 18.60
N LEU A 147 -2.07 6.56 18.01
CA LEU A 147 -3.11 5.95 17.20
C LEU A 147 -4.12 5.18 18.08
N LEU A 148 -5.40 5.36 17.80
CA LEU A 148 -6.46 4.58 18.42
C LEU A 148 -6.27 3.07 18.21
N LYS A 149 -6.42 2.28 19.29
CA LYS A 149 -6.48 0.82 19.27
C LYS A 149 -7.96 0.39 19.32
N PRO A 150 -8.58 -0.02 18.20
CA PRO A 150 -10.00 -0.36 18.22
C PRO A 150 -10.31 -1.63 19.04
N SER A 151 -11.25 -1.48 19.99
CA SER A 151 -11.83 -2.45 20.92
C SER A 151 -11.00 -2.83 22.17
N ALA A 152 -11.69 -2.93 23.31
CA ALA A 152 -11.14 -3.22 24.64
C ALA A 152 -10.36 -4.54 24.78
N ASN A 153 -10.43 -5.45 23.79
CA ASN A 153 -9.80 -6.78 23.84
C ASN A 153 -8.76 -7.00 22.71
N LYS A 154 -8.32 -5.94 22.02
CA LYS A 154 -7.41 -6.06 20.87
C LYS A 154 -6.18 -5.17 21.04
N ASP A 155 -5.00 -5.78 21.13
CA ASP A 155 -3.71 -5.08 21.18
C ASP A 155 -3.19 -4.69 19.79
N TYR A 156 -4.05 -4.17 18.90
CA TYR A 156 -3.61 -3.72 17.57
C TYR A 156 -4.30 -2.45 17.08
N VAL A 157 -3.60 -1.75 16.20
CA VAL A 157 -4.09 -0.62 15.41
C VAL A 157 -4.44 -1.11 14.01
N HIS A 158 -5.60 -0.73 13.49
CA HIS A 158 -6.06 -1.12 12.15
C HIS A 158 -6.29 0.10 11.29
N ILE A 159 -5.31 0.44 10.45
CA ILE A 159 -5.45 1.52 9.46
C ILE A 159 -6.06 0.96 8.19
N ASN A 160 -5.52 -0.15 7.69
CA ASN A 160 -6.09 -0.93 6.59
C ASN A 160 -5.49 -2.36 6.63
N ASN A 161 -5.82 -3.20 5.66
CA ASN A 161 -5.35 -4.58 5.63
C ASN A 161 -3.83 -4.78 5.40
N THR A 162 -3.06 -3.76 5.03
CA THR A 162 -1.59 -3.78 5.04
C THR A 162 -1.08 -3.27 6.38
N LEU A 163 -1.73 -2.23 6.91
CA LEU A 163 -1.35 -1.55 8.14
C LEU A 163 -2.20 -2.02 9.32
N ARG A 164 -2.04 -3.29 9.68
CA ARG A 164 -2.56 -3.87 10.91
C ARG A 164 -1.39 -4.15 11.85
N ILE A 165 -1.20 -3.26 12.83
CA ILE A 165 0.03 -3.23 13.64
C ILE A 165 -0.29 -3.71 15.05
N TRP A 166 0.28 -4.84 15.44
CA TRP A 166 0.14 -5.41 16.77
C TRP A 166 1.18 -4.87 17.73
N ASN A 167 0.75 -4.60 18.98
CA ASN A 167 1.60 -4.07 20.04
C ASN A 167 2.35 -2.80 19.60
N LEU A 168 1.64 -1.87 18.96
CA LEU A 168 2.20 -0.65 18.38
C LEU A 168 3.19 0.03 19.33
N GLN A 169 4.46 0.05 18.96
CA GLN A 169 5.52 0.80 19.61
C GLN A 169 5.72 2.15 18.92
N PRO A 170 6.19 3.20 19.62
CA PRO A 170 6.38 4.54 19.04
C PRO A 170 7.17 4.53 17.72
N GLN A 171 8.26 3.75 17.66
CA GLN A 171 9.10 3.62 16.46
C GLN A 171 8.40 2.96 15.27
N GLU A 172 7.32 2.21 15.48
CA GLU A 172 6.57 1.56 14.39
C GLU A 172 5.60 2.54 13.71
N THR A 173 5.19 3.61 14.41
CA THR A 173 4.40 4.70 13.81
C THR A 173 5.16 5.36 12.66
N LEU A 174 6.48 5.46 12.76
CA LEU A 174 7.34 5.98 11.69
C LEU A 174 7.29 5.14 10.40
N CYS A 175 6.94 3.86 10.50
CA CYS A 175 6.84 2.97 9.34
C CYS A 175 5.50 3.05 8.60
N VAL A 176 4.48 3.71 9.17
CA VAL A 176 3.13 3.79 8.57
C VAL A 176 3.22 4.32 7.14
N PHE A 177 3.82 5.50 6.94
CA PHE A 177 3.87 6.15 5.62
C PHE A 177 4.89 5.56 4.64
N PRO A 178 6.09 5.12 5.08
CA PRO A 178 6.97 4.32 4.22
C PRO A 178 6.30 3.06 3.66
N ILE A 179 5.49 2.36 4.47
CA ILE A 179 4.71 1.20 4.00
C ILE A 179 3.59 1.62 3.02
N VAL A 180 2.93 2.76 3.25
CA VAL A 180 1.96 3.32 2.26
C VAL A 180 2.66 3.60 0.93
N LEU A 181 3.88 4.15 0.94
CA LEU A 181 4.65 4.41 -0.27
C LEU A 181 5.05 3.10 -0.97
N ALA A 182 5.54 2.11 -0.23
CA ALA A 182 5.87 0.78 -0.79
C ALA A 182 4.63 0.12 -1.44
N ALA A 183 3.49 0.11 -0.73
CA ALA A 183 2.22 -0.38 -1.26
C ALA A 183 1.76 0.42 -2.50
N SER A 184 2.01 1.73 -2.52
CA SER A 184 1.68 2.59 -3.66
C SER A 184 2.53 2.27 -4.88
N ILE A 185 3.83 1.98 -4.70
CA ILE A 185 4.72 1.52 -5.77
C ILE A 185 4.24 0.18 -6.32
N ILE A 186 3.94 -0.80 -5.45
CA ILE A 186 3.36 -2.09 -5.86
C ILE A 186 2.07 -1.88 -6.65
N ARG A 187 1.21 -0.95 -6.22
CA ARG A 187 -0.08 -0.68 -6.86
C ARG A 187 0.08 -0.10 -8.27
N SER A 188 0.86 0.97 -8.44
CA SER A 188 0.84 1.79 -9.66
C SER A 188 2.11 1.73 -10.50
N MET A 189 3.25 1.30 -9.95
CA MET A 189 4.56 1.39 -10.59
C MET A 189 4.86 2.80 -11.13
N ASN A 190 4.30 3.83 -10.49
CA ASN A 190 4.48 5.21 -10.90
C ASN A 190 5.96 5.61 -10.71
N LYS A 191 6.61 6.02 -11.80
CA LYS A 191 8.04 6.39 -11.81
C LYS A 191 8.40 7.48 -10.81
N ARG A 192 7.48 8.43 -10.54
CA ARG A 192 7.71 9.49 -9.55
C ARG A 192 7.75 8.94 -8.13
N LEU A 193 6.91 7.96 -7.80
CA LEU A 193 6.94 7.30 -6.49
C LEU A 193 8.20 6.45 -6.30
N ILE A 194 8.65 5.78 -7.36
CA ILE A 194 9.90 5.00 -7.38
C ILE A 194 11.10 5.91 -7.09
N LEU A 195 11.21 7.04 -7.81
CA LEU A 195 12.28 8.03 -7.58
C LEU A 195 12.19 8.68 -6.20
N LEU A 196 10.97 8.98 -5.76
CA LEU A 196 10.74 9.56 -4.44
C LEU A 196 11.20 8.63 -3.31
N ALA A 197 11.06 7.31 -3.45
CA ALA A 197 11.51 6.38 -2.42
C ALA A 197 13.02 6.49 -2.14
N GLU A 198 13.83 6.62 -3.19
CA GLU A 198 15.26 6.88 -3.09
C GLU A 198 15.54 8.25 -2.47
N GLU A 199 14.86 9.29 -2.96
CA GLU A 199 14.99 10.65 -2.41
C GLU A 199 14.72 10.70 -0.90
N LEU A 200 13.62 10.10 -0.45
CA LEU A 200 13.23 10.15 0.96
C LEU A 200 14.18 9.35 1.85
N TYR A 201 14.71 8.23 1.36
CA TYR A 201 15.74 7.49 2.07
C TYR A 201 17.03 8.32 2.21
N MET A 202 17.52 8.89 1.11
CA MET A 202 18.76 9.67 1.12
C MET A 202 18.65 10.93 1.99
N GLN A 203 17.46 11.55 2.07
CA GLN A 203 17.27 12.81 2.78
C GLN A 203 16.80 12.65 4.24
N TYR A 204 15.94 11.67 4.52
CA TYR A 204 15.27 11.54 5.84
C TYR A 204 15.62 10.25 6.58
N GLY A 205 16.27 9.29 5.92
CA GLY A 205 16.90 8.14 6.56
C GLY A 205 16.01 6.90 6.69
N ASN A 206 16.25 6.17 7.78
CA ASN A 206 16.16 4.71 7.82
C ASN A 206 14.78 4.12 7.51
N GLU A 207 13.69 4.70 8.00
CA GLU A 207 12.35 4.15 7.77
C GLU A 207 11.94 4.14 6.28
N TRP A 208 12.48 5.06 5.48
CA TRP A 208 12.27 5.13 4.04
C TRP A 208 13.10 4.11 3.26
N LEU A 209 13.96 3.33 3.94
CA LEU A 209 14.66 2.20 3.34
C LEU A 209 13.68 1.12 2.84
N ILE A 210 12.52 0.96 3.49
CA ILE A 210 11.50 -0.03 3.06
C ILE A 210 11.01 0.26 1.63
N PRO A 211 10.43 1.44 1.30
CA PRO A 211 10.00 1.73 -0.06
C PRO A 211 11.17 1.83 -1.04
N TYR A 212 12.37 2.26 -0.60
CA TYR A 212 13.55 2.31 -1.47
C TYR A 212 13.99 0.92 -1.91
N PHE A 213 14.15 0.00 -0.96
CA PHE A 213 14.43 -1.41 -1.24
C PHE A 213 13.32 -2.05 -2.08
N SER A 214 12.05 -1.80 -1.74
CA SER A 214 10.91 -2.31 -2.51
C SER A 214 10.94 -1.86 -3.97
N ALA A 215 11.26 -0.58 -4.21
CA ALA A 215 11.41 -0.04 -5.55
C ALA A 215 12.52 -0.76 -6.32
N LYS A 216 13.72 -0.90 -5.73
CA LYS A 216 14.86 -1.54 -6.39
C LYS A 216 14.59 -3.01 -6.72
N LEU A 217 13.95 -3.76 -5.83
CA LEU A 217 13.51 -5.14 -6.13
C LEU A 217 12.56 -5.25 -7.32
N LEU A 218 11.72 -4.23 -7.54
CA LEU A 218 10.75 -4.19 -8.62
C LEU A 218 11.33 -3.67 -9.95
N THR A 219 12.50 -3.03 -9.95
CA THR A 219 13.06 -2.36 -11.13
C THR A 219 14.46 -2.79 -11.53
N ASN A 220 15.24 -3.42 -10.64
CA ASN A 220 16.65 -3.70 -10.83
C ASN A 220 16.93 -5.21 -10.85
N ARG A 221 18.09 -5.57 -11.43
CA ARG A 221 18.60 -6.95 -11.40
C ARG A 221 18.89 -7.40 -9.97
N ALA A 222 18.68 -8.69 -9.70
CA ALA A 222 18.72 -9.23 -8.35
C ALA A 222 20.12 -9.16 -7.71
N ASP A 223 21.17 -9.34 -8.51
CA ASP A 223 22.57 -9.25 -8.07
C ASP A 223 22.92 -7.85 -7.56
N ASN A 224 22.55 -6.81 -8.31
CA ASN A 224 22.75 -5.42 -7.91
C ASN A 224 22.00 -5.08 -6.62
N VAL A 225 20.75 -5.57 -6.48
CA VAL A 225 19.96 -5.35 -5.27
C VAL A 225 20.57 -6.08 -4.08
N TYR A 226 21.10 -7.28 -4.26
CA TYR A 226 21.82 -7.97 -3.19
C TYR A 226 23.08 -7.21 -2.78
N ASP A 227 23.92 -6.81 -3.73
CA ASP A 227 25.20 -6.17 -3.45
C ASP A 227 25.02 -4.85 -2.69
N GLU A 228 23.99 -4.07 -3.06
CA GLU A 228 23.64 -2.83 -2.36
C GLU A 228 23.05 -3.10 -0.97
N PHE A 229 21.98 -3.91 -0.89
CA PHE A 229 21.13 -3.95 0.30
C PHE A 229 21.52 -5.00 1.35
N SER A 230 22.30 -6.02 1.00
CA SER A 230 22.72 -7.05 1.96
C SER A 230 23.61 -6.50 3.07
N THR A 231 24.29 -5.37 2.82
CA THR A 231 25.12 -4.68 3.80
C THR A 231 24.32 -4.15 4.99
N PHE A 232 23.07 -3.72 4.76
CA PHE A 232 22.17 -3.24 5.82
C PHE A 232 21.74 -4.33 6.81
N LEU A 233 21.88 -5.61 6.45
CA LEU A 233 21.63 -6.71 7.38
C LEU A 233 22.67 -6.79 8.52
N ARG A 234 23.83 -6.13 8.37
CA ARG A 234 24.88 -6.07 9.42
C ARG A 234 24.62 -5.02 10.48
N ASP A 235 23.76 -4.06 10.18
CA ASP A 235 23.44 -2.95 11.08
C ASP A 235 22.13 -3.27 11.82
N GLU A 236 22.21 -3.40 13.15
CA GLU A 236 21.06 -3.72 14.00
C GLU A 236 19.93 -2.68 13.92
N ALA A 237 20.24 -1.42 13.60
CA ALA A 237 19.24 -0.37 13.45
C ALA A 237 18.52 -0.44 12.09
N LEU A 238 19.16 -1.04 11.08
CA LEU A 238 18.69 -1.05 9.69
C LEU A 238 18.10 -2.39 9.25
N ASN A 239 18.59 -3.51 9.79
CA ASN A 239 18.21 -4.86 9.36
C ASN A 239 16.68 -5.07 9.39
N ARG A 240 15.98 -4.50 10.38
CA ARG A 240 14.53 -4.57 10.52
C ARG A 240 13.77 -4.01 9.33
N TYR A 241 14.32 -2.97 8.67
CA TYR A 241 13.68 -2.36 7.51
C TYR A 241 13.84 -3.25 6.27
N ILE A 242 14.99 -3.91 6.13
CA ILE A 242 15.18 -4.95 5.10
C ILE A 242 14.24 -6.12 5.35
N HIS A 243 14.17 -6.63 6.59
CA HIS A 243 13.24 -7.71 6.93
C HIS A 243 11.78 -7.32 6.65
N ASN A 244 11.36 -6.11 7.02
CA ASN A 244 10.00 -5.63 6.74
C ASN A 244 9.73 -5.53 5.23
N GLY A 245 10.72 -5.12 4.42
CA GLY A 245 10.60 -5.10 2.96
C GLY A 245 10.54 -6.51 2.36
N LEU A 246 11.36 -7.44 2.85
CA LEU A 246 11.31 -8.86 2.49
C LEU A 246 9.98 -9.51 2.90
N GLY A 247 9.39 -9.10 4.02
CA GLY A 247 8.06 -9.53 4.49
C GLY A 247 6.92 -9.18 3.53
N LEU A 248 7.15 -8.30 2.55
CA LEU A 248 6.19 -7.97 1.50
C LEU A 248 6.22 -8.98 0.33
N ILE A 249 7.18 -9.91 0.33
CA ILE A 249 7.51 -10.79 -0.79
C ILE A 249 7.18 -12.23 -0.42
N TYR A 250 6.70 -12.99 -1.41
CA TYR A 250 6.57 -14.44 -1.31
C TYR A 250 7.00 -15.10 -2.62
N TYR A 251 7.41 -16.37 -2.57
CA TYR A 251 7.65 -17.17 -3.76
C TYR A 251 6.33 -17.74 -4.29
N ASP A 252 5.98 -17.39 -5.53
CA ASP A 252 4.79 -17.91 -6.19
C ASP A 252 5.13 -19.19 -6.95
N ASP A 253 4.95 -20.36 -6.33
CA ASP A 253 5.23 -21.68 -6.95
C ASP A 253 4.53 -21.87 -8.30
N LYS A 254 3.34 -21.29 -8.48
CA LYS A 254 2.59 -21.41 -9.74
C LYS A 254 3.30 -20.71 -10.89
N ASN A 255 4.04 -19.64 -10.58
CA ASN A 255 4.69 -18.79 -11.54
C ASN A 255 6.22 -18.95 -11.54
N GLY A 256 6.79 -19.70 -10.58
CA GLY A 256 8.23 -19.85 -10.39
C GLY A 256 8.92 -18.51 -10.09
N SER A 257 8.23 -17.57 -9.44
CA SER A 257 8.70 -16.20 -9.29
C SER A 257 8.41 -15.58 -7.93
N HIS A 258 9.37 -14.85 -7.38
CA HIS A 258 9.17 -13.96 -6.25
C HIS A 258 8.20 -12.84 -6.63
N THR A 259 7.21 -12.64 -5.78
CA THR A 259 6.12 -11.68 -6.00
C THR A 259 5.95 -10.84 -4.75
N MET A 260 5.95 -9.53 -4.92
CA MET A 260 5.60 -8.58 -3.88
C MET A 260 4.08 -8.34 -3.88
N ALA A 261 3.50 -8.23 -2.69
CA ALA A 261 2.07 -8.00 -2.53
C ALA A 261 1.76 -6.79 -1.62
N ALA A 262 0.58 -6.23 -1.79
CA ALA A 262 -0.01 -5.26 -0.85
C ALA A 262 -1.50 -5.54 -0.71
N PHE A 263 -2.01 -5.57 0.52
CA PHE A 263 -3.43 -5.80 0.80
C PHE A 263 -4.10 -4.52 1.29
N TRP A 264 -5.02 -3.98 0.52
CA TRP A 264 -5.64 -2.70 0.86
C TRP A 264 -7.11 -2.84 1.24
N GLY A 265 -7.69 -1.74 1.71
CA GLY A 265 -9.09 -1.66 2.13
C GLY A 265 -9.36 -2.22 3.52
N ARG A 266 -10.64 -2.29 3.87
CA ARG A 266 -11.17 -2.71 5.16
C ARG A 266 -12.39 -3.60 4.95
N TYR A 267 -12.61 -4.49 5.91
CA TYR A 267 -13.85 -5.26 6.01
C TYR A 267 -14.43 -5.11 7.41
N SER A 268 -15.71 -4.81 7.48
CA SER A 268 -16.50 -4.89 8.70
C SER A 268 -17.82 -5.55 8.36
N TYR A 269 -18.28 -6.45 9.23
CA TYR A 269 -19.53 -7.18 9.02
C TYR A 269 -20.70 -6.22 8.75
N GLY A 270 -21.51 -6.50 7.73
CA GLY A 270 -22.61 -5.63 7.30
C GLY A 270 -22.21 -4.39 6.49
N ARG A 271 -20.93 -4.15 6.21
CA ARG A 271 -20.46 -3.11 5.27
C ARG A 271 -19.91 -3.72 3.99
N TYR A 272 -19.80 -2.88 2.96
CA TYR A 272 -19.21 -3.27 1.67
C TYR A 272 -17.73 -3.63 1.85
N ASP A 273 -17.34 -4.83 1.41
CA ASP A 273 -15.95 -5.28 1.43
C ASP A 273 -15.12 -4.48 0.43
N SER A 274 -14.21 -3.64 0.93
CA SER A 274 -13.28 -2.87 0.09
C SER A 274 -11.91 -3.55 -0.04
N ARG A 275 -11.75 -4.77 0.51
CA ARG A 275 -10.47 -5.46 0.50
C ARG A 275 -10.03 -5.81 -0.92
N THR A 276 -8.76 -5.54 -1.20
CA THR A 276 -8.15 -5.85 -2.49
C THR A 276 -6.69 -6.21 -2.30
N CYS A 277 -6.15 -7.03 -3.20
CA CYS A 277 -4.75 -7.44 -3.18
C CYS A 277 -4.10 -7.01 -4.49
N PHE A 278 -3.00 -6.27 -4.38
CA PHE A 278 -2.15 -5.89 -5.50
C PHE A 278 -0.90 -6.74 -5.47
N LYS A 279 -0.52 -7.28 -6.63
CA LYS A 279 0.62 -8.17 -6.77
C LYS A 279 1.51 -7.71 -7.91
N ARG A 280 2.82 -7.79 -7.71
CA ARG A 280 3.83 -7.49 -8.73
C ARG A 280 4.93 -8.54 -8.64
N LYS A 281 5.28 -9.13 -9.78
CA LYS A 281 6.51 -9.92 -9.87
C LYS A 281 7.68 -8.97 -9.63
N LEU A 282 8.71 -9.46 -8.93
CA LEU A 282 9.99 -8.77 -8.88
C LEU A 282 10.59 -8.69 -10.29
N ALA A 283 11.54 -7.78 -10.50
CA ALA A 283 12.24 -7.67 -11.79
C ALA A 283 12.98 -8.98 -12.13
N GLU A 284 13.63 -9.58 -11.13
CA GLU A 284 14.21 -10.92 -11.15
C GLU A 284 13.89 -11.63 -9.83
N ASN A 285 14.01 -12.96 -9.80
CA ASN A 285 13.98 -13.70 -8.54
C ASN A 285 15.08 -13.20 -7.60
N LEU A 286 14.83 -13.24 -6.28
CA LEU A 286 15.86 -12.88 -5.30
C LEU A 286 17.16 -13.63 -5.58
N ASP A 287 18.28 -12.91 -5.52
CA ASP A 287 19.60 -13.49 -5.66
C ASP A 287 19.79 -14.58 -4.59
N ALA A 288 20.30 -15.74 -4.99
CA ALA A 288 20.44 -16.90 -4.10
C ALA A 288 21.28 -16.59 -2.85
N ARG A 289 22.20 -15.62 -2.92
CA ARG A 289 23.03 -15.19 -1.80
C ARG A 289 22.23 -14.56 -0.66
N TRP A 290 21.00 -14.07 -0.91
CA TRP A 290 20.10 -13.62 0.15
C TRP A 290 19.83 -14.74 1.15
N PHE A 291 19.58 -15.95 0.68
CA PHE A 291 19.22 -17.08 1.53
C PHE A 291 20.36 -17.50 2.45
N GLU A 292 21.60 -17.51 1.96
CA GLU A 292 22.78 -17.77 2.78
C GLU A 292 22.94 -16.70 3.86
N ARG A 293 22.81 -15.43 3.48
CA ARG A 293 22.92 -14.30 4.38
C ARG A 293 21.83 -14.30 5.46
N LEU A 294 20.61 -14.63 5.08
CA LEU A 294 19.46 -14.67 6.01
C LEU A 294 19.57 -15.85 7.00
N MET A 295 20.21 -16.95 6.64
CA MET A 295 20.47 -18.05 7.59
C MET A 295 21.48 -17.67 8.69
N GLU A 296 22.22 -16.57 8.56
CA GLU A 296 23.12 -16.09 9.62
C GLU A 296 22.37 -15.48 10.81
N HIS A 297 21.07 -15.16 10.68
CA HIS A 297 20.31 -14.57 11.77
C HIS A 297 20.12 -15.58 12.92
N PRO A 298 20.51 -15.24 14.16
CA PRO A 298 20.47 -16.20 15.28
C PRO A 298 19.08 -16.50 15.85
N TYR A 299 18.05 -15.68 15.57
CA TYR A 299 16.77 -15.71 16.27
C TYR A 299 15.61 -15.82 15.27
N LEU A 300 15.17 -17.06 15.04
CA LEU A 300 14.08 -17.36 14.11
C LEU A 300 12.71 -16.82 14.54
N ASP A 301 12.54 -16.57 15.84
CA ASP A 301 11.32 -16.01 16.41
C ASP A 301 11.31 -14.47 16.46
N ASP A 302 12.39 -13.82 16.00
CA ASP A 302 12.47 -12.36 15.96
C ASP A 302 11.36 -11.78 15.10
N LYS A 303 10.86 -10.62 15.54
CA LYS A 303 9.69 -10.04 14.92
C LYS A 303 10.00 -9.36 13.60
N VAL A 304 9.33 -9.80 12.55
CA VAL A 304 9.28 -9.09 11.26
C VAL A 304 7.87 -8.53 11.08
N LYS A 305 7.79 -7.21 10.94
CA LYS A 305 6.52 -6.48 10.87
C LYS A 305 6.06 -6.36 9.42
N PHE A 306 4.76 -6.11 9.25
CA PHE A 306 4.14 -5.87 7.93
C PHE A 306 4.17 -7.07 6.97
N GLN A 307 4.39 -8.29 7.48
CA GLN A 307 4.31 -9.53 6.71
C GLN A 307 2.90 -9.87 6.22
N PHE A 308 2.81 -10.58 5.09
CA PHE A 308 1.54 -11.04 4.50
C PHE A 308 1.36 -12.56 4.56
N TYR A 309 0.72 -13.08 5.60
CA TYR A 309 0.33 -14.49 5.66
C TYR A 309 -1.08 -14.75 5.08
N ASN A 310 -1.31 -15.89 4.40
CA ASN A 310 -2.62 -16.47 4.04
C ASN A 310 -3.77 -15.50 3.63
N ARG A 311 -3.53 -14.59 2.69
CA ARG A 311 -4.55 -13.74 2.03
C ARG A 311 -5.35 -12.81 2.96
N CYS A 312 -4.89 -12.56 4.18
CA CYS A 312 -5.28 -11.49 5.12
C CYS A 312 -4.23 -11.43 6.25
N PRO A 313 -3.86 -10.27 6.81
CA PRO A 313 -2.85 -10.20 7.87
C PRO A 313 -3.32 -10.96 9.13
N VAL A 314 -2.74 -12.15 9.35
CA VAL A 314 -2.85 -12.94 10.59
C VAL A 314 -1.44 -13.35 11.03
N ILE A 315 -1.35 -13.66 12.32
CA ILE A 315 -0.30 -13.37 13.30
C ILE A 315 0.85 -14.37 13.20
N TYR A 316 1.73 -14.22 12.21
CA TYR A 316 3.02 -14.90 12.22
C TYR A 316 4.09 -13.88 11.86
N GLU A 317 4.23 -12.87 12.73
CA GLU A 317 5.24 -11.81 12.62
C GLU A 317 6.65 -12.36 12.93
N SER A 318 7.06 -13.55 12.50
CA SER A 318 8.40 -14.09 12.80
C SER A 318 9.33 -14.07 11.59
N TYR A 319 10.62 -13.95 11.86
CA TYR A 319 11.69 -14.05 10.87
C TYR A 319 11.66 -15.38 10.12
N LYS A 320 11.38 -16.48 10.83
CA LYS A 320 11.19 -17.80 10.24
C LYS A 320 10.11 -17.83 9.18
N GLN A 321 8.94 -17.22 9.45
CA GLN A 321 7.84 -17.25 8.49
C GLN A 321 8.18 -16.43 7.24
N MET A 322 8.77 -15.25 7.43
CA MET A 322 9.29 -14.45 6.31
C MET A 322 10.21 -15.30 5.43
N LEU A 323 11.20 -15.98 6.02
CA LEU A 323 12.15 -16.79 5.28
C LEU A 323 11.47 -17.97 4.56
N ILE A 324 10.48 -18.62 5.18
CA ILE A 324 9.67 -19.67 4.55
C ILE A 324 8.90 -19.12 3.35
N ASP A 325 8.28 -17.96 3.47
CA ASP A 325 7.47 -17.37 2.40
C ASP A 325 8.33 -16.97 1.19
N LEU A 326 9.62 -16.68 1.38
CA LEU A 326 10.57 -16.41 0.30
C LEU A 326 11.01 -17.68 -0.46
N LEU A 327 10.74 -18.87 0.05
CA LEU A 327 11.22 -20.13 -0.53
C LEU A 327 10.12 -20.86 -1.31
N PRO A 328 10.48 -21.66 -2.34
CA PRO A 328 9.54 -22.58 -2.96
C PRO A 328 8.98 -23.59 -1.97
N ALA A 329 7.78 -24.11 -2.24
CA ALA A 329 7.13 -25.10 -1.38
C ALA A 329 7.99 -26.36 -1.16
N THR A 330 8.83 -26.70 -2.13
CA THR A 330 9.81 -27.78 -2.01
C THR A 330 11.20 -27.18 -1.81
N ILE A 331 11.73 -27.34 -0.60
CA ILE A 331 13.09 -26.88 -0.24
C ILE A 331 14.03 -28.09 -0.35
N GLU A 332 14.96 -28.05 -1.30
CA GLU A 332 15.93 -29.13 -1.51
C GLU A 332 17.18 -28.97 -0.64
N ASP A 333 17.58 -27.73 -0.29
CA ASP A 333 18.77 -27.47 0.53
C ASP A 333 18.57 -28.00 1.97
N ALA A 334 19.32 -29.06 2.30
CA ALA A 334 19.27 -29.72 3.60
C ALA A 334 19.71 -28.79 4.76
N ARG A 335 20.64 -27.86 4.51
CA ARG A 335 21.07 -26.87 5.51
C ARG A 335 19.92 -25.91 5.82
N MET A 336 19.25 -25.41 4.80
CA MET A 336 18.08 -24.52 4.95
C MET A 336 16.96 -25.21 5.72
N ARG A 337 16.65 -26.47 5.38
CA ARG A 337 15.63 -27.26 6.11
C ARG A 337 16.00 -27.47 7.57
N SER A 338 17.26 -27.79 7.85
CA SER A 338 17.78 -27.97 9.21
C SER A 338 17.70 -26.67 10.00
N TYR A 339 18.11 -25.54 9.40
CA TYR A 339 18.04 -24.22 10.02
C TYR A 339 16.59 -23.85 10.37
N LEU A 340 15.66 -24.04 9.44
CA LEU A 340 14.23 -23.76 9.65
C LEU A 340 13.53 -24.79 10.58
N GLY A 341 14.20 -25.87 10.97
CA GLY A 341 13.60 -26.95 11.75
C GLY A 341 12.46 -27.67 11.01
N LEU A 342 12.56 -27.79 9.69
CA LEU A 342 11.61 -28.54 8.85
C LEU A 342 12.03 -30.02 8.83
N ALA A 343 11.06 -30.94 9.00
CA ALA A 343 11.33 -32.37 8.89
C ALA A 343 11.88 -32.74 7.50
N LYS A 344 12.65 -33.84 7.43
CA LYS A 344 13.20 -34.38 6.17
C LYS A 344 12.12 -34.83 5.19
#